data_AF-A0A2G9HTE3-F1
#
_entry.id   AF-A0A2G9HTE3-F1
#
_cell.length_a   1.000
_cell.length_b   1.000
_cell.length_c   1.000
_cell.angle_alpha   90.00
_cell.angle_beta   90.00
_cell.angle_gamma   90.00
#
_symmetry.space_group_name_H-M   'P 1'
#
loop_
_entity.id
_entity.type
_entity.pdbx_description
1 polymer ?
#
loop_
_entity_poly.entity_id
_entity_poly.type
_entity_poly.pdbx_seq_one_letter_code
_entity_poly.pdbx_strand_id
1 'polypeptide(L)'
;MAIANSLDWSFAAGIASNNRKPLHYSYHSHCTSRIKIPYPFLSFLFLNLNSPAIRSESSACSSPVLEDDTPIDDDAPVVELALNLQDFQPADPFPEDYKEINALICSLFKDSQTEHLAYDYYQKAKDKPDFRPQRYTLKLLERYLIRSNNWNSLLSLCEDFKKFKVLPDKSTCCRLISTCIKARKLKLVNNLLEVILANDVQTAVSAFDFAMKGYNQLHMYSSTNVLYQRMKSAGLALDPPCYSRIMEACLKMGHYVKAISIFQEFENRKLIQIGKPSPFYSKIYWILCESLGKMGRPFEALEFFRDMSKKGILDNHSFYSSLISSFASAGEVKVAEHLLQEAESKKMLRDPALFLKLVLRYVEEGMLEETLDVVAVMERVKIRVSDCIFCAIVNGYSKKRGARAATQVYEDLVLRGLEPGQVTYASVVSMYIRLGLYPKAEKVFSEMLRKGFDKCVVAYSSMVAAYGKMGRTREAMKLVAKMKERGCEPNVWTYNSLLDMNGKALNLRSIEKIWKEMKRRKILPDRVSYTTVISAYHRANEFEMCIKYFKEFKLTGGKIDRAMAGIMVAVFSKMNRVDELVELLQDMKMEGTKLDARFYRSAMNALRDAGLQVQGKWLQETFKYS
;
A
#
# COMPACT_ATOMS: atom_id res chain seq x y z
N MET A 1 -3.45 10.69 -5.72
CA MET A 1 -2.54 11.42 -6.63
C MET A 1 -3.37 12.35 -7.53
N ALA A 2 -3.75 13.51 -7.02
CA ALA A 2 -4.22 14.64 -7.80
C ALA A 2 -3.34 15.82 -7.37
N ILE A 3 -2.37 16.18 -8.19
CA ILE A 3 -1.54 17.37 -7.95
C ILE A 3 -2.23 18.49 -8.72
N ALA A 4 -3.05 19.27 -7.99
CA ALA A 4 -3.51 20.57 -8.45
C ALA A 4 -2.31 21.52 -8.44
N ASN A 5 -1.67 21.70 -9.61
CA ASN A 5 -0.75 22.81 -9.84
C ASN A 5 -1.48 23.85 -10.69
N SER A 6 -2.17 24.78 -10.03
CA SER A 6 -2.51 26.07 -10.64
C SER A 6 -1.22 26.88 -10.72
N LEU A 7 -0.69 27.03 -11.93
CA LEU A 7 0.40 27.96 -12.21
C LEU A 7 -0.17 29.12 -13.01
N ASP A 8 -0.20 30.28 -12.36
CA ASP A 8 -0.49 31.58 -12.95
C ASP A 8 0.45 31.86 -14.11
N TRP A 9 -0.13 32.23 -15.25
CA TRP A 9 0.59 32.74 -16.41
C TRP A 9 0.75 34.25 -16.25
N SER A 10 1.97 34.73 -16.03
CA SER A 10 2.34 36.12 -16.31
C SER A 10 3.31 36.16 -17.50
N PHE A 11 2.88 36.92 -18.52
CA PHE A 11 3.63 37.22 -19.73
C PHE A 11 4.73 38.25 -19.42
N ALA A 12 5.95 37.99 -19.88
CA ALA A 12 6.91 39.03 -20.24
C ALA A 12 7.78 38.54 -21.41
N ALA A 13 7.54 39.12 -22.60
CA ALA A 13 8.55 39.26 -23.66
C ALA A 13 9.48 40.43 -23.27
N GLY A 14 10.73 40.58 -23.70
CA GLY A 14 11.62 39.91 -24.65
C GLY A 14 12.90 40.77 -24.73
N ILE A 15 13.82 40.39 -25.63
CA ILE A 15 14.87 41.20 -26.32
C ILE A 15 16.29 40.59 -26.26
N ALA A 16 16.90 40.63 -27.46
CA ALA A 16 18.32 40.55 -27.84
C ALA A 16 18.94 39.17 -28.12
N SER A 17 18.88 38.84 -29.41
CA SER A 17 19.83 38.02 -30.17
C SER A 17 21.27 38.55 -30.08
N ASN A 18 22.26 37.64 -30.03
CA ASN A 18 23.49 37.82 -30.80
C ASN A 18 24.24 36.49 -31.04
N ASN A 19 24.38 36.17 -32.34
CA ASN A 19 25.46 35.48 -33.04
C ASN A 19 26.46 34.61 -32.25
N ARG A 20 26.55 33.33 -32.65
CA ARG A 20 27.83 32.67 -33.04
C ARG A 20 27.57 31.35 -33.79
N LYS A 21 28.35 31.15 -34.86
CA LYS A 21 28.34 30.05 -35.85
C LYS A 21 28.74 28.69 -35.24
N PRO A 22 28.38 27.56 -35.88
CA PRO A 22 28.69 26.22 -35.40
C PRO A 22 30.09 25.75 -35.85
N LEU A 23 30.80 25.05 -34.95
CA LEU A 23 31.98 24.27 -35.30
C LEU A 23 31.56 22.83 -35.58
N HIS A 24 31.73 22.43 -36.84
CA HIS A 24 31.73 21.05 -37.31
C HIS A 24 32.88 20.28 -36.65
N TYR A 25 32.59 19.09 -36.12
CA TYR A 25 33.56 17.98 -36.13
C TYR A 25 32.84 16.70 -36.51
N SER A 26 33.17 16.23 -37.72
CA SER A 26 32.93 14.91 -38.24
C SER A 26 34.00 13.94 -37.73
N TYR A 27 33.61 12.76 -37.27
CA TYR A 27 34.43 11.56 -37.42
C TYR A 27 33.57 10.35 -37.77
N HIS A 28 34.06 9.67 -38.80
CA HIS A 28 33.56 8.51 -39.52
C HIS A 28 33.68 7.20 -38.72
N SER A 29 32.65 6.34 -38.85
CA SER A 29 32.64 4.89 -39.21
C SER A 29 33.93 4.06 -39.05
N HIS A 30 33.98 2.84 -38.50
CA HIS A 30 33.30 1.54 -38.75
C HIS A 30 33.63 0.60 -37.54
N CYS A 31 33.02 -0.54 -37.19
CA CYS A 31 32.72 -1.81 -37.88
C CYS A 31 31.85 -2.66 -36.90
N THR A 32 30.63 -3.07 -37.24
CA THR A 32 30.22 -4.44 -37.66
C THR A 32 30.91 -5.64 -36.98
N SER A 33 30.16 -6.40 -36.17
CA SER A 33 30.08 -7.86 -36.32
C SER A 33 28.72 -8.39 -35.83
N ARG A 34 28.07 -9.16 -36.69
CA ARG A 34 26.83 -9.92 -36.48
C ARG A 34 27.23 -11.33 -36.08
N ILE A 35 26.58 -11.92 -35.07
CA ILE A 35 26.42 -13.39 -34.99
C ILE A 35 24.96 -13.69 -34.67
N LYS A 36 24.38 -14.56 -35.50
CA LYS A 36 22.99 -15.01 -35.50
C LYS A 36 22.78 -16.19 -34.54
N ILE A 37 21.54 -16.26 -34.05
CA ILE A 37 20.87 -17.26 -33.21
C ILE A 37 20.62 -18.57 -34.00
N PRO A 38 20.23 -19.68 -33.33
CA PRO A 38 18.83 -20.12 -33.45
C PRO A 38 18.17 -20.63 -32.14
N TYR A 39 16.86 -20.39 -32.01
CA TYR A 39 15.91 -20.91 -31.01
C TYR A 39 15.39 -22.32 -31.41
N PRO A 40 14.55 -23.03 -30.60
CA PRO A 40 13.08 -22.81 -30.64
C PRO A 40 12.26 -23.05 -29.33
N PHE A 41 11.20 -22.22 -29.18
CA PHE A 41 9.79 -22.49 -28.83
C PHE A 41 9.32 -23.29 -27.59
N LEU A 42 8.38 -22.68 -26.83
CA LEU A 42 6.94 -23.04 -26.86
C LEU A 42 6.05 -21.93 -26.28
N SER A 43 4.86 -21.82 -26.86
CA SER A 43 3.89 -20.72 -26.81
C SER A 43 2.48 -21.32 -26.72
N PHE A 44 1.59 -20.83 -25.86
CA PHE A 44 0.11 -20.88 -26.03
C PHE A 44 -0.49 -19.78 -25.13
N LEU A 45 -1.03 -18.68 -25.67
CA LEU A 45 -2.37 -18.46 -26.27
C LEU A 45 -3.48 -18.21 -25.24
N PHE A 46 -3.97 -16.96 -25.27
CA PHE A 46 -5.28 -16.53 -24.80
C PHE A 46 -6.38 -17.16 -25.66
N LEU A 47 -7.54 -17.45 -25.06
CA LEU A 47 -8.85 -17.25 -25.69
C LEU A 47 -9.94 -17.17 -24.61
N ASN A 48 -10.88 -16.26 -24.87
CA ASN A 48 -12.01 -15.87 -24.07
C ASN A 48 -13.24 -16.18 -24.94
N LEU A 49 -14.30 -16.84 -24.44
CA LEU A 49 -15.64 -16.86 -25.07
C LEU A 49 -16.71 -17.52 -24.16
N ASN A 50 -17.71 -16.70 -23.79
CA ASN A 50 -19.15 -16.90 -23.62
C ASN A 50 -19.77 -18.25 -23.11
N SER A 51 -20.65 -18.09 -22.11
CA SER A 51 -21.73 -18.92 -21.51
C SER A 51 -22.72 -19.60 -22.50
N PRO A 52 -23.67 -20.53 -22.13
CA PRO A 52 -24.27 -20.79 -20.80
C PRO A 52 -24.57 -22.27 -20.38
N ALA A 53 -24.94 -22.43 -19.09
CA ALA A 53 -25.80 -23.43 -18.41
C ALA A 53 -25.85 -24.92 -18.84
N ILE A 54 -25.67 -25.84 -17.87
CA ILE A 54 -26.57 -26.98 -17.53
C ILE A 54 -26.16 -27.54 -16.15
N ARG A 55 -27.17 -27.91 -15.35
CA ARG A 55 -27.12 -28.52 -14.01
C ARG A 55 -26.53 -29.94 -14.04
N SER A 56 -25.82 -30.36 -12.99
CA SER A 56 -26.16 -31.50 -12.11
C SER A 56 -25.05 -31.79 -11.09
N GLU A 57 -25.39 -32.58 -10.09
CA GLU A 57 -24.79 -32.69 -8.76
C GLU A 57 -23.59 -33.64 -8.65
N SER A 58 -22.87 -33.47 -7.54
CA SER A 58 -22.40 -34.53 -6.63
C SER A 58 -20.90 -34.88 -6.53
N SER A 59 -20.55 -35.06 -5.25
CA SER A 59 -19.44 -35.82 -4.66
C SER A 59 -18.05 -35.17 -4.58
N ALA A 60 -17.69 -34.89 -3.33
CA ALA A 60 -16.40 -34.45 -2.87
C ALA A 60 -15.41 -35.62 -2.85
N CYS A 61 -14.17 -35.36 -3.29
CA CYS A 61 -13.02 -36.20 -3.01
C CYS A 61 -12.10 -35.45 -2.02
N SER A 62 -11.80 -36.13 -0.92
CA SER A 62 -10.88 -35.71 0.15
C SER A 62 -9.43 -35.86 -0.28
N SER A 63 -8.52 -35.12 0.35
CA SER A 63 -7.07 -35.35 0.26
C SER A 63 -6.44 -35.38 1.67
N PRO A 64 -5.29 -36.05 1.83
CA PRO A 64 -4.89 -36.73 3.07
C PRO A 64 -3.90 -35.91 3.90
N VAL A 65 -3.80 -36.20 5.21
CA VAL A 65 -2.68 -35.70 6.03
C VAL A 65 -2.15 -36.80 6.95
N LEU A 66 -0.88 -37.08 6.70
CA LEU A 66 0.17 -37.84 7.39
C LEU A 66 0.03 -38.07 8.90
N GLU A 67 0.25 -39.31 9.29
CA GLU A 67 0.52 -39.80 10.66
C GLU A 67 2.01 -39.63 11.01
N ASP A 68 2.30 -39.34 12.27
CA ASP A 68 3.64 -39.41 12.87
C ASP A 68 3.57 -40.37 14.07
N ASP A 69 4.32 -41.46 13.98
CA ASP A 69 4.51 -42.49 15.00
C ASP A 69 5.52 -42.05 16.06
N THR A 70 5.16 -42.17 17.34
CA THR A 70 6.13 -42.45 18.42
C THR A 70 5.47 -43.27 19.54
N PRO A 71 6.19 -44.23 20.14
CA PRO A 71 5.63 -45.24 21.02
C PRO A 71 5.53 -44.73 22.46
N ILE A 72 4.43 -45.07 23.16
CA ILE A 72 4.30 -44.89 24.60
C ILE A 72 3.84 -46.23 25.18
N ASP A 73 4.76 -46.87 25.90
CA ASP A 73 4.50 -47.93 26.87
C ASP A 73 3.51 -47.43 27.92
N ASP A 74 2.43 -48.19 28.14
CA ASP A 74 1.72 -48.22 29.42
C ASP A 74 0.99 -49.57 29.53
N ASP A 75 1.63 -50.47 30.28
CA ASP A 75 1.11 -51.77 30.69
C ASP A 75 -0.11 -51.59 31.60
N ALA A 76 -1.28 -51.99 31.13
CA ALA A 76 -2.42 -52.43 31.95
C ALA A 76 -3.25 -53.44 31.15
N PRO A 77 -3.77 -54.52 31.78
CA PRO A 77 -4.28 -55.66 31.04
C PRO A 77 -5.56 -55.28 30.30
N VAL A 78 -5.51 -55.38 28.98
CA VAL A 78 -6.68 -55.33 28.11
C VAL A 78 -7.44 -56.64 28.34
N VAL A 79 -8.56 -56.59 29.05
CA VAL A 79 -9.57 -57.65 28.93
C VAL A 79 -10.19 -57.47 27.54
N GLU A 80 -9.75 -58.28 26.58
CA GLU A 80 -10.43 -58.43 25.30
C GLU A 80 -11.81 -59.07 25.55
N LEU A 81 -12.82 -58.23 25.74
CA LEU A 81 -14.19 -58.63 25.43
C LEU A 81 -14.34 -58.58 23.90
N ALA A 82 -14.13 -59.74 23.27
CA ALA A 82 -14.50 -59.96 21.87
C ALA A 82 -16.03 -59.94 21.75
N LEU A 83 -16.60 -58.75 21.51
CA LEU A 83 -17.97 -58.60 21.05
C LEU A 83 -17.95 -58.36 19.54
N ASN A 84 -18.51 -59.30 18.78
CA ASN A 84 -18.72 -59.19 17.34
C ASN A 84 -19.69 -58.03 17.06
N LEU A 85 -19.14 -56.91 16.58
CA LEU A 85 -19.83 -55.63 16.35
C LEU A 85 -20.66 -55.60 15.04
N GLN A 86 -21.43 -56.64 14.73
CA GLN A 86 -22.33 -56.62 13.56
C GLN A 86 -23.83 -56.58 13.89
N ASP A 87 -24.24 -56.74 15.15
CA ASP A 87 -25.64 -56.55 15.54
C ASP A 87 -25.72 -55.91 16.94
N PHE A 88 -25.62 -54.58 17.03
CA PHE A 88 -26.03 -53.84 18.23
C PHE A 88 -27.31 -53.06 17.92
N GLN A 89 -28.45 -53.62 18.34
CA GLN A 89 -29.71 -52.88 18.41
C GLN A 89 -29.75 -52.02 19.69
N PRO A 90 -30.59 -50.96 19.78
CA PRO A 90 -30.58 -49.99 20.89
C PRO A 90 -31.00 -50.52 22.28
N ALA A 91 -31.03 -51.85 22.47
CA ALA A 91 -31.70 -52.55 23.56
C ALA A 91 -30.82 -53.58 24.30
N ASP A 92 -29.48 -53.52 24.19
CA ASP A 92 -28.59 -54.35 25.03
C ASP A 92 -28.39 -53.75 26.44
N PRO A 93 -28.21 -54.61 27.48
CA PRO A 93 -28.16 -54.16 28.87
C PRO A 93 -26.97 -53.24 29.09
N PHE A 94 -27.27 -52.02 29.52
CA PHE A 94 -26.26 -51.01 29.84
C PHE A 94 -25.43 -51.50 31.03
N PRO A 95 -24.10 -51.64 30.91
CA PRO A 95 -23.27 -52.17 32.00
C PRO A 95 -23.48 -51.38 33.31
N GLU A 96 -23.41 -52.07 34.45
CA GLU A 96 -23.52 -51.46 35.79
C GLU A 96 -22.17 -50.93 36.28
N ASP A 97 -21.03 -51.53 35.87
CA ASP A 97 -19.69 -51.08 36.24
C ASP A 97 -19.22 -49.90 35.37
N TYR A 98 -18.83 -48.79 36.01
CA TYR A 98 -18.35 -47.58 35.35
C TYR A 98 -17.06 -47.78 34.53
N LYS A 99 -16.22 -48.78 34.85
CA LYS A 99 -15.02 -49.10 34.06
C LYS A 99 -15.38 -49.73 32.71
N GLU A 100 -16.37 -50.62 32.71
CA GLU A 100 -16.88 -51.27 31.51
C GLU A 100 -17.60 -50.27 30.61
N ILE A 101 -18.34 -49.31 31.19
CA ILE A 101 -18.96 -48.21 30.43
C ILE A 101 -17.90 -47.35 29.71
N ASN A 102 -16.81 -46.99 30.38
CA ASN A 102 -15.73 -46.21 29.74
C ASN A 102 -15.02 -47.01 28.63
N ALA A 103 -14.77 -48.30 28.86
CA ALA A 103 -14.14 -49.19 27.88
C ALA A 103 -15.03 -49.41 26.64
N LEU A 104 -16.34 -49.57 26.83
CA LEU A 104 -17.35 -49.67 25.77
C LEU A 104 -17.42 -48.39 24.94
N ILE A 105 -17.46 -47.22 25.58
CA ILE A 105 -17.43 -45.93 24.86
C ILE A 105 -16.13 -45.80 24.05
N CYS A 106 -14.99 -46.19 24.62
CA CYS A 106 -13.71 -46.15 23.93
C CYS A 106 -13.61 -47.14 22.76
N SER A 107 -14.21 -48.34 22.85
CA SER A 107 -14.22 -49.31 21.73
C SER A 107 -15.10 -48.82 20.58
N LEU A 108 -16.25 -48.22 20.88
CA LEU A 108 -17.14 -47.64 19.87
C LEU A 108 -16.57 -46.41 19.16
N PHE A 109 -15.58 -45.71 19.75
CA PHE A 109 -14.84 -44.64 19.08
C PHE A 109 -13.69 -45.13 18.19
N LYS A 110 -13.37 -46.44 18.17
CA LYS A 110 -12.34 -47.00 17.28
C LYS A 110 -12.80 -47.13 15.83
N ASP A 111 -14.10 -47.32 15.61
CA ASP A 111 -14.70 -47.41 14.27
C ASP A 111 -15.42 -46.11 13.91
N SER A 112 -15.17 -45.60 12.70
CA SER A 112 -15.72 -44.34 12.20
C SER A 112 -17.24 -44.38 12.02
N GLN A 113 -17.84 -45.56 11.85
CA GLN A 113 -19.29 -45.69 11.68
C GLN A 113 -20.04 -45.65 13.01
N THR A 114 -19.40 -46.04 14.12
CA THR A 114 -20.03 -46.16 15.45
C THR A 114 -19.80 -44.96 16.36
N GLU A 115 -19.05 -43.93 15.93
CA GLU A 115 -18.70 -42.76 16.76
C GLU A 115 -19.94 -41.98 17.27
N HIS A 116 -21.03 -41.96 16.50
CA HIS A 116 -22.28 -41.30 16.89
C HIS A 116 -23.00 -42.06 18.01
N LEU A 117 -23.05 -43.39 17.92
CA LEU A 117 -23.57 -44.24 19.00
C LEU A 117 -22.73 -44.05 20.27
N ALA A 118 -21.40 -44.02 20.16
CA ALA A 118 -20.52 -43.81 21.30
C ALA A 118 -20.87 -42.53 22.09
N TYR A 119 -21.23 -41.45 21.40
CA TYR A 119 -21.68 -40.20 22.04
C TYR A 119 -23.06 -40.34 22.70
N ASP A 120 -24.01 -41.03 22.09
CA ASP A 120 -25.33 -41.27 22.68
C ASP A 120 -25.25 -42.14 23.94
N TYR A 121 -24.38 -43.16 23.93
CA TYR A 121 -24.07 -43.95 25.12
C TYR A 121 -23.42 -43.10 26.21
N TYR A 122 -22.51 -42.17 25.87
CA TYR A 122 -21.97 -41.22 26.84
C TYR A 122 -23.06 -40.33 27.47
N GLN A 123 -24.01 -39.81 26.68
CA GLN A 123 -25.12 -39.00 27.20
C GLN A 123 -25.99 -39.80 28.18
N LYS A 124 -26.30 -41.07 27.86
CA LYS A 124 -27.03 -41.96 28.77
C LYS A 124 -26.23 -42.28 30.05
N ALA A 125 -24.91 -42.42 29.94
CA ALA A 125 -24.04 -42.70 31.08
C ALA A 125 -23.90 -41.52 32.05
N LYS A 126 -23.95 -40.28 31.56
CA LYS A 126 -23.81 -39.04 32.34
C LYS A 126 -24.88 -38.87 33.45
N ASP A 127 -26.04 -39.47 33.27
CA ASP A 127 -27.16 -39.39 34.22
C ASP A 127 -27.07 -40.44 35.35
N LYS A 128 -26.16 -41.42 35.25
CA LYS A 128 -25.93 -42.41 36.31
C LYS A 128 -25.09 -41.81 37.46
N PRO A 129 -25.44 -42.08 38.73
CA PRO A 129 -24.79 -41.47 39.90
C PRO A 129 -23.33 -41.89 40.10
N ASP A 130 -22.96 -43.12 39.71
CA ASP A 130 -21.60 -43.67 39.91
C ASP A 130 -20.67 -43.50 38.71
N PHE A 131 -21.16 -42.92 37.61
CA PHE A 131 -20.36 -42.77 36.40
C PHE A 131 -19.35 -41.62 36.51
N ARG A 132 -18.08 -41.91 36.20
CA ARG A 132 -17.04 -40.90 36.00
C ARG A 132 -16.29 -41.17 34.70
N PRO A 133 -16.19 -40.19 33.79
CA PRO A 133 -15.46 -40.37 32.54
C PRO A 133 -13.94 -40.40 32.79
N GLN A 134 -13.25 -41.35 32.14
CA GLN A 134 -11.78 -41.41 32.15
C GLN A 134 -11.18 -40.36 31.19
N ARG A 135 -9.94 -39.93 31.46
CA ARG A 135 -9.23 -38.93 30.63
C ARG A 135 -9.13 -39.35 29.16
N TYR A 136 -8.91 -40.64 28.91
CA TYR A 136 -8.82 -41.19 27.56
C TYR A 136 -10.17 -41.15 26.82
N THR A 137 -11.25 -41.49 27.52
CA THR A 137 -12.63 -41.40 26.99
C THR A 137 -12.98 -39.96 26.61
N LEU A 138 -12.64 -38.98 27.46
CA LEU A 138 -12.84 -37.56 27.16
C LEU A 138 -12.04 -37.10 25.93
N LYS A 139 -10.79 -37.54 25.77
CA LYS A 139 -9.95 -37.22 24.61
C LYS A 139 -10.56 -37.72 23.29
N LEU A 140 -11.18 -38.91 23.28
CA LEU A 140 -11.86 -39.44 22.09
C LEU A 140 -13.16 -38.70 21.80
N LEU A 141 -13.96 -38.41 22.83
CA LEU A 141 -15.18 -37.59 22.73
C LEU A 141 -14.88 -36.21 22.15
N GLU A 142 -13.84 -35.53 22.63
CA GLU A 142 -13.43 -34.22 22.11
C GLU A 142 -13.01 -34.28 20.63
N ARG A 143 -12.25 -35.30 20.23
CA ARG A 143 -11.85 -35.49 18.82
C ARG A 143 -13.07 -35.68 17.92
N TYR A 144 -14.01 -36.52 18.33
CA TYR A 144 -15.25 -36.75 17.59
C TYR A 144 -16.08 -35.47 17.46
N LEU A 145 -16.29 -34.74 18.55
CA LEU A 145 -17.11 -33.51 18.55
C LEU A 145 -16.48 -32.37 17.72
N ILE A 146 -15.15 -32.30 17.71
CA ILE A 146 -14.43 -31.37 16.82
C ILE A 146 -14.61 -31.77 15.35
N ARG A 147 -14.48 -33.06 15.02
CA ARG A 147 -14.59 -33.56 13.64
C ARG A 147 -16.02 -33.43 13.09
N SER A 148 -17.02 -33.73 13.91
CA SER A 148 -18.44 -33.62 13.59
C SER A 148 -18.98 -32.18 13.61
N ASN A 149 -18.14 -31.19 14.00
CA ASN A 149 -18.49 -29.77 14.04
C ASN A 149 -19.70 -29.46 14.97
N ASN A 150 -19.97 -30.31 15.96
CA ASN A 150 -21.11 -30.21 16.86
C ASN A 150 -20.77 -29.38 18.12
N TRP A 151 -20.75 -28.06 17.96
CA TRP A 151 -20.29 -27.13 18.99
C TRP A 151 -21.20 -27.03 20.23
N ASN A 152 -22.50 -27.32 20.10
CA ASN A 152 -23.44 -27.29 21.23
C ASN A 152 -23.20 -28.48 22.16
N SER A 153 -22.95 -29.65 21.56
CA SER A 153 -22.56 -30.86 22.27
C SER A 153 -21.21 -30.70 22.97
N LEU A 154 -20.26 -30.01 22.31
CA LEU A 154 -18.98 -29.67 22.91
C LEU A 154 -19.12 -28.67 24.09
N LEU A 155 -20.05 -27.73 24.02
CA LEU A 155 -20.38 -26.85 25.15
C LEU A 155 -20.94 -27.64 26.34
N SER A 156 -21.83 -28.60 26.09
CA SER A 156 -22.34 -29.51 27.12
C SER A 156 -21.21 -30.34 27.76
N LEU A 157 -20.26 -30.83 26.95
CA LEU A 157 -19.09 -31.54 27.44
C LEU A 157 -18.20 -30.65 28.33
N CYS A 158 -18.13 -29.34 28.06
CA CYS A 158 -17.40 -28.40 28.92
C CYS A 158 -18.06 -28.23 30.30
N GLU A 159 -19.39 -28.28 30.36
CA GLU A 159 -20.13 -28.28 31.63
C GLU A 159 -19.90 -29.60 32.39
N ASP A 160 -19.74 -30.70 31.66
CA ASP A 160 -19.41 -32.01 32.25
C ASP A 160 -18.02 -32.01 32.88
N PHE A 161 -17.03 -31.35 32.27
CA PHE A 161 -15.72 -31.15 32.91
C PHE A 161 -15.83 -30.44 34.27
N LYS A 162 -16.77 -29.50 34.39
CA LYS A 162 -17.06 -28.81 35.66
C LYS A 162 -17.77 -29.73 36.65
N LYS A 163 -18.73 -30.55 36.20
CA LYS A 163 -19.50 -31.50 37.02
C LYS A 163 -18.61 -32.62 37.58
N PHE A 164 -17.80 -33.24 36.73
CA PHE A 164 -17.00 -34.42 37.08
C PHE A 164 -15.59 -34.08 37.59
N LYS A 165 -15.12 -32.83 37.45
CA LYS A 165 -13.76 -32.38 37.82
C LYS A 165 -12.63 -33.20 37.17
N VAL A 166 -12.89 -33.80 36.01
CA VAL A 166 -11.88 -34.52 35.21
C VAL A 166 -11.59 -33.67 33.98
N LEU A 167 -10.32 -33.28 33.83
CA LEU A 167 -9.83 -32.58 32.63
C LEU A 167 -9.09 -33.54 31.69
N PRO A 168 -9.15 -33.28 30.37
CA PRO A 168 -8.24 -33.87 29.40
C PRO A 168 -6.77 -33.51 29.69
N ASP A 169 -5.86 -34.19 29.02
CA ASP A 169 -4.43 -33.87 29.10
C ASP A 169 -4.14 -32.47 28.55
N LYS A 170 -3.06 -31.85 29.05
CA LYS A 170 -2.60 -30.51 28.68
C LYS A 170 -2.57 -30.28 27.17
N SER A 171 -2.09 -31.26 26.39
CA SER A 171 -1.97 -31.16 24.94
C SER A 171 -3.33 -31.09 24.25
N THR A 172 -4.30 -31.85 24.75
CA THR A 172 -5.65 -31.92 24.19
C THR A 172 -6.45 -30.68 24.53
N CYS A 173 -6.35 -30.14 25.75
CA CYS A 173 -6.93 -28.82 26.09
C CYS A 173 -6.39 -27.70 25.18
N CYS A 174 -5.07 -27.67 24.91
CA CYS A 174 -4.48 -26.67 24.01
C CYS A 174 -4.97 -26.82 22.56
N ARG A 175 -5.11 -28.07 22.08
CA ARG A 175 -5.65 -28.38 20.73
C ARG A 175 -7.11 -27.97 20.60
N LEU A 176 -7.92 -28.26 21.62
CA LEU A 176 -9.32 -27.87 21.69
C LEU A 176 -9.47 -26.34 21.60
N ILE A 177 -8.73 -25.60 22.43
CA ILE A 177 -8.73 -24.13 22.41
C ILE A 177 -8.33 -23.59 21.04
N SER A 178 -7.23 -24.08 20.46
CA SER A 178 -6.79 -23.63 19.13
C SER A 178 -7.85 -23.90 18.05
N THR A 179 -8.58 -25.00 18.15
CA THR A 179 -9.61 -25.38 17.18
C THR A 179 -10.87 -24.53 17.32
N CYS A 180 -11.33 -24.31 18.56
CA CYS A 180 -12.44 -23.41 18.86
C CYS A 180 -12.17 -21.97 18.42
N ILE A 181 -10.93 -21.49 18.55
CA ILE A 181 -10.54 -20.15 18.09
C ILE A 181 -10.57 -20.07 16.56
N LYS A 182 -10.01 -21.06 15.85
CA LYS A 182 -10.07 -21.12 14.37
C LYS A 182 -11.51 -21.15 13.87
N ALA A 183 -12.40 -21.85 14.57
CA ALA A 183 -13.84 -21.90 14.29
C ALA A 183 -14.63 -20.66 14.80
N ARG A 184 -13.93 -19.65 15.37
CA ARG A 184 -14.50 -18.40 15.91
C ARG A 184 -15.56 -18.60 17.01
N LYS A 185 -15.49 -19.71 17.77
CA LYS A 185 -16.38 -20.00 18.90
C LYS A 185 -15.85 -19.42 20.21
N LEU A 186 -15.77 -18.08 20.30
CA LEU A 186 -15.11 -17.36 21.40
C LEU A 186 -15.76 -17.56 22.78
N LYS A 187 -17.10 -17.69 22.82
CA LYS A 187 -17.83 -17.97 24.07
C LYS A 187 -17.43 -19.31 24.68
N LEU A 188 -17.30 -20.33 23.83
CA LEU A 188 -16.87 -21.66 24.22
C LEU A 188 -15.43 -21.66 24.75
N VAL A 189 -14.53 -20.90 24.09
CA VAL A 189 -13.15 -20.72 24.55
C VAL A 189 -13.11 -20.09 25.94
N ASN A 190 -13.91 -19.05 26.20
CA ASN A 190 -13.95 -18.42 27.51
C ASN A 190 -14.43 -19.40 28.58
N ASN A 191 -15.51 -20.15 28.34
CA ASN A 191 -16.02 -21.16 29.27
C ASN A 191 -14.97 -22.24 29.57
N LEU A 192 -14.29 -22.75 28.53
CA LEU A 192 -13.20 -23.72 28.68
C LEU A 192 -12.06 -23.17 29.54
N LEU A 193 -11.65 -21.93 29.33
CA LEU A 193 -10.59 -21.30 30.13
C LEU A 193 -11.00 -21.15 31.60
N GLU A 194 -12.28 -20.88 31.91
CA GLU A 194 -12.75 -20.83 33.32
C GLU A 194 -12.70 -22.21 33.97
N VAL A 195 -13.14 -23.24 33.25
CA VAL A 195 -13.15 -24.62 33.75
C VAL A 195 -11.72 -25.13 33.97
N ILE A 196 -10.80 -24.84 33.05
CA ILE A 196 -9.39 -25.23 33.19
C ILE A 196 -8.76 -24.50 34.39
N LEU A 197 -9.01 -23.20 34.53
CA LEU A 197 -8.49 -22.39 35.64
C LEU A 197 -8.93 -22.90 37.02
N ALA A 198 -10.16 -23.40 37.13
CA ALA A 198 -10.70 -23.91 38.39
C ALA A 198 -10.12 -25.27 38.82
N ASN A 199 -9.55 -26.04 37.90
CA ASN A 199 -9.15 -27.43 38.16
C ASN A 199 -7.62 -27.63 38.17
N ASP A 200 -6.88 -27.01 37.23
CA ASP A 200 -5.42 -27.17 37.14
C ASP A 200 -4.72 -25.88 36.70
N VAL A 201 -3.94 -25.31 37.63
CA VAL A 201 -3.17 -24.07 37.45
C VAL A 201 -2.09 -24.20 36.38
N GLN A 202 -1.41 -25.35 36.27
CA GLN A 202 -0.33 -25.52 35.28
C GLN A 202 -0.86 -25.68 33.86
N THR A 203 -1.95 -26.45 33.69
CA THR A 203 -2.63 -26.55 32.39
C THR A 203 -3.29 -25.24 32.00
N ALA A 204 -3.79 -24.46 32.96
CA ALA A 204 -4.35 -23.14 32.71
C ALA A 204 -3.34 -22.18 32.03
N VAL A 205 -2.12 -22.05 32.55
CA VAL A 205 -1.11 -21.13 31.96
C VAL A 205 -0.86 -21.43 30.48
N SER A 206 -0.72 -22.71 30.13
CA SER A 206 -0.52 -23.13 28.73
C SER A 206 -1.79 -22.97 27.88
N ALA A 207 -2.96 -23.25 28.44
CA ALA A 207 -4.24 -23.01 27.77
C ALA A 207 -4.43 -21.53 27.42
N PHE A 208 -4.10 -20.63 28.35
CA PHE A 208 -4.12 -19.18 28.12
C PHE A 208 -3.08 -18.75 27.07
N ASP A 209 -1.84 -19.26 27.08
CA ASP A 209 -0.84 -18.96 26.03
C ASP A 209 -1.34 -19.34 24.63
N PHE A 210 -1.87 -20.56 24.49
CA PHE A 210 -2.44 -21.03 23.22
C PHE A 210 -3.65 -20.20 22.78
N ALA A 211 -4.48 -19.75 23.73
CA ALA A 211 -5.59 -18.86 23.43
C ALA A 211 -5.10 -17.49 22.92
N MET A 212 -4.12 -16.89 23.60
CA MET A 212 -3.50 -15.63 23.19
C MET A 212 -2.82 -15.74 21.82
N LYS A 213 -2.14 -16.86 21.56
CA LYS A 213 -1.56 -17.17 20.23
C LYS A 213 -2.63 -17.18 19.15
N GLY A 214 -3.74 -17.88 19.38
CA GLY A 214 -4.85 -17.96 18.43
C GLY A 214 -5.51 -16.60 18.18
N TYR A 215 -5.77 -15.82 19.23
CA TYR A 215 -6.33 -14.48 19.09
C TYR A 215 -5.41 -13.51 18.34
N ASN A 216 -4.09 -13.53 18.61
CA ASN A 216 -3.15 -12.70 17.86
C ASN A 216 -3.10 -13.09 16.37
N GLN A 217 -3.17 -14.39 16.04
CA GLN A 217 -3.23 -14.85 14.64
C GLN A 217 -4.50 -14.39 13.92
N LEU A 218 -5.61 -14.23 14.63
CA LEU A 218 -6.86 -13.68 14.11
C LEU A 218 -6.92 -12.14 14.19
N HIS A 219 -5.82 -11.47 14.56
CA HIS A 219 -5.75 -10.02 14.79
C HIS A 219 -6.71 -9.50 15.89
N MET A 220 -7.13 -10.37 16.82
CA MET A 220 -8.02 -10.06 17.95
C MET A 220 -7.23 -9.62 19.19
N TYR A 221 -6.44 -8.55 19.07
CA TYR A 221 -5.50 -8.11 20.12
C TYR A 221 -6.17 -7.62 21.41
N SER A 222 -7.39 -7.07 21.32
CA SER A 222 -8.17 -6.65 22.49
C SER A 222 -8.57 -7.86 23.36
N SER A 223 -8.92 -8.98 22.74
CA SER A 223 -9.24 -10.23 23.44
C SER A 223 -8.03 -10.80 24.19
N THR A 224 -6.83 -10.75 23.58
CA THR A 224 -5.56 -11.11 24.25
C THR A 224 -5.33 -10.25 25.50
N ASN A 225 -5.63 -8.95 25.42
CA ASN A 225 -5.49 -8.04 26.56
C ASN A 225 -6.48 -8.34 27.70
N VAL A 226 -7.72 -8.70 27.38
CA VAL A 226 -8.71 -9.14 28.37
C VAL A 226 -8.27 -10.44 29.05
N LEU A 227 -7.77 -11.41 28.28
CA LEU A 227 -7.23 -12.65 28.83
C LEU A 227 -6.05 -12.39 29.77
N TYR A 228 -5.15 -11.48 29.41
CA TYR A 228 -4.01 -11.13 30.26
C TYR A 228 -4.44 -10.56 31.61
N GLN A 229 -5.42 -9.64 31.63
CA GLN A 229 -5.95 -9.11 32.89
C GLN A 229 -6.61 -10.21 33.73
N ARG A 230 -7.32 -11.13 33.09
CA ARG A 230 -7.94 -12.28 33.74
C ARG A 230 -6.90 -13.21 34.38
N MET A 231 -5.80 -13.50 33.68
CA MET A 231 -4.69 -14.29 34.24
C MET A 231 -4.06 -13.59 35.45
N LYS A 232 -3.90 -12.26 35.38
CA LYS A 232 -3.34 -11.47 36.47
C LYS A 232 -4.26 -11.42 37.69
N SER A 233 -5.57 -11.24 37.51
CA SER A 233 -6.54 -11.28 38.61
C SER A 233 -6.63 -12.65 39.26
N ALA A 234 -6.36 -13.72 38.51
CA ALA A 234 -6.32 -15.08 39.03
C ALA A 234 -4.98 -15.44 39.71
N GLY A 235 -4.00 -14.52 39.76
CA GLY A 235 -2.71 -14.75 40.40
C GLY A 235 -1.80 -15.75 39.70
N LEU A 236 -2.00 -16.02 38.41
CA LEU A 236 -1.18 -17.00 37.67
C LEU A 236 0.25 -16.51 37.46
N ALA A 237 1.22 -17.43 37.59
CA ALA A 237 2.59 -17.20 37.15
C ALA A 237 2.64 -17.18 35.61
N LEU A 238 3.05 -16.06 35.03
CA LEU A 238 3.11 -15.88 33.58
C LEU A 238 4.41 -16.47 33.03
N ASP A 239 4.30 -17.34 32.03
CA ASP A 239 5.45 -17.87 31.31
C ASP A 239 6.00 -16.86 30.29
N PRO A 240 7.28 -16.96 29.88
CA PRO A 240 7.86 -16.10 28.84
C PRO A 240 7.06 -16.03 27.51
N PRO A 241 6.45 -17.13 27.00
CA PRO A 241 5.56 -17.06 25.84
C PRO A 241 4.36 -16.12 26.06
N CYS A 242 3.70 -16.18 27.22
CA CYS A 242 2.57 -15.31 27.56
C CYS A 242 2.97 -13.84 27.50
N TYR A 243 4.11 -13.47 28.09
CA TYR A 243 4.66 -12.11 28.01
C TYR A 243 4.91 -11.67 26.56
N SER A 244 5.48 -12.55 25.74
CA SER A 244 5.71 -12.26 24.32
C SER A 244 4.39 -12.01 23.56
N ARG A 245 3.34 -12.80 23.80
CA ARG A 245 2.03 -12.66 23.13
C ARG A 245 1.30 -11.37 23.52
N ILE A 246 1.28 -11.02 24.81
CA ILE A 246 0.61 -9.81 25.25
C ILE A 246 1.37 -8.56 24.79
N MET A 247 2.70 -8.56 24.85
CA MET A 247 3.49 -7.44 24.34
C MET A 247 3.30 -7.26 22.83
N GLU A 248 3.22 -8.35 22.06
CA GLU A 248 2.90 -8.30 20.63
C GLU A 248 1.53 -7.67 20.38
N ALA A 249 0.52 -8.04 21.18
CA ALA A 249 -0.81 -7.44 21.11
C ALA A 249 -0.77 -5.94 21.45
N CYS A 250 -0.05 -5.54 22.50
CA CYS A 250 0.12 -4.14 22.88
C CYS A 250 0.79 -3.32 21.78
N LEU A 251 1.84 -3.84 21.14
CA LEU A 251 2.54 -3.20 20.03
C LEU A 251 1.62 -2.97 18.82
N LYS A 252 0.81 -3.98 18.46
CA LYS A 252 -0.12 -3.89 17.32
C LYS A 252 -1.32 -2.98 17.59
N MET A 253 -1.77 -2.88 18.84
CA MET A 253 -2.81 -1.91 19.23
C MET A 253 -2.26 -0.47 19.39
N GLY A 254 -0.95 -0.28 19.45
CA GLY A 254 -0.33 1.04 19.71
C GLY A 254 -0.24 1.42 21.20
N HIS A 255 -0.44 0.47 22.12
CA HIS A 255 -0.40 0.70 23.57
C HIS A 255 1.04 0.54 24.09
N TYR A 256 1.96 1.41 23.64
CA TYR A 256 3.40 1.26 23.89
C TYR A 256 3.79 1.37 25.37
N VAL A 257 3.18 2.31 26.11
CA VAL A 257 3.42 2.49 27.55
C VAL A 257 3.10 1.21 28.34
N LYS A 258 2.02 0.53 27.95
CA LYS A 258 1.63 -0.75 28.55
C LYS A 258 2.61 -1.87 28.23
N ALA A 259 3.18 -1.90 27.02
CA ALA A 259 4.21 -2.88 26.67
C ALA A 259 5.46 -2.71 27.55
N ILE A 260 5.86 -1.48 27.85
CA ILE A 260 7.00 -1.17 28.73
C ILE A 260 6.72 -1.61 30.17
N SER A 261 5.53 -1.32 30.71
CA SER A 261 5.20 -1.74 32.09
C SER A 261 5.13 -3.26 32.24
N ILE A 262 4.64 -3.96 31.21
CA ILE A 262 4.67 -5.43 31.16
C ILE A 262 6.11 -5.96 31.12
N PHE A 263 7.00 -5.30 30.38
CA PHE A 263 8.42 -5.67 30.34
C PHE A 263 9.11 -5.47 31.70
N GLN A 264 8.84 -4.37 32.40
CA GLN A 264 9.36 -4.15 33.76
C GLN A 264 8.88 -5.24 34.73
N GLU A 265 7.61 -5.68 34.61
CA GLU A 265 7.11 -6.81 35.39
C GLU A 265 7.87 -8.11 35.06
N PHE A 266 8.15 -8.35 33.78
CA PHE A 266 8.93 -9.50 33.34
C PHE A 266 10.37 -9.49 33.88
N GLU A 267 11.04 -8.33 33.85
CA GLU A 267 12.41 -8.17 34.35
C GLU A 267 12.52 -8.33 35.87
N ASN A 268 11.55 -7.77 36.62
CA ASN A 268 11.48 -7.90 38.08
C ASN A 268 11.38 -9.36 38.56
N ARG A 269 10.76 -10.23 37.77
CA ARG A 269 10.65 -11.67 38.08
C ARG A 269 11.95 -12.45 37.84
N LYS A 270 12.99 -11.84 37.25
CA LYS A 270 14.30 -12.44 36.94
C LYS A 270 14.19 -13.83 36.28
N LEU A 271 13.22 -14.02 35.39
CA LEU A 271 12.95 -15.31 34.72
C LEU A 271 14.00 -15.67 33.66
N ILE A 272 14.97 -14.80 33.40
CA ILE A 272 16.03 -15.01 32.40
C ILE A 272 17.01 -16.06 32.94
N GLN A 273 16.86 -17.30 32.47
CA GLN A 273 17.86 -18.34 32.67
C GLN A 273 19.02 -18.11 31.70
N ILE A 274 20.15 -17.63 32.25
CA ILE A 274 21.39 -17.39 31.50
C ILE A 274 21.86 -18.73 30.88
N GLY A 275 22.09 -18.75 29.56
CA GLY A 275 22.63 -19.91 28.84
C GLY A 275 21.64 -20.80 28.07
N LYS A 276 20.32 -20.56 28.16
CA LYS A 276 19.32 -21.22 27.28
C LYS A 276 18.77 -20.24 26.24
N PRO A 277 19.14 -20.35 24.96
CA PRO A 277 18.59 -19.48 23.91
C PRO A 277 17.11 -19.80 23.71
N SER A 278 16.25 -18.91 24.20
CA SER A 278 14.80 -18.99 23.97
C SER A 278 14.40 -17.89 22.98
N PRO A 279 13.70 -18.23 21.88
CA PRO A 279 13.28 -17.25 20.88
C PRO A 279 12.30 -16.21 21.45
N PHE A 280 11.66 -16.52 22.58
CA PHE A 280 10.72 -15.64 23.26
C PHE A 280 11.43 -14.44 23.90
N TYR A 281 12.65 -14.59 24.44
CA TYR A 281 13.39 -13.47 25.03
C TYR A 281 13.80 -12.45 23.96
N SER A 282 14.35 -12.91 22.83
CA SER A 282 14.65 -12.03 21.69
C SER A 282 13.38 -11.31 21.20
N LYS A 283 12.24 -12.02 21.11
CA LYS A 283 10.98 -11.37 20.69
C LYS A 283 10.49 -10.32 21.69
N ILE A 284 10.59 -10.57 23.00
CA ILE A 284 10.20 -9.63 24.06
C ILE A 284 11.04 -8.34 23.98
N TYR A 285 12.37 -8.47 23.95
CA TYR A 285 13.28 -7.33 23.83
C TYR A 285 13.08 -6.56 22.53
N TRP A 286 12.82 -7.25 21.41
CA TRP A 286 12.52 -6.59 20.14
C TRP A 286 11.24 -5.76 20.22
N ILE A 287 10.16 -6.29 20.80
CA ILE A 287 8.90 -5.55 20.99
C ILE A 287 9.12 -4.32 21.87
N LEU A 288 9.94 -4.44 22.92
CA LEU A 288 10.30 -3.32 23.77
C LEU A 288 11.02 -2.22 22.96
N CYS A 289 12.06 -2.59 22.20
CA CYS A 289 12.82 -1.65 21.38
C CYS A 289 11.94 -0.96 20.33
N GLU A 290 11.05 -1.71 19.66
CA GLU A 290 10.11 -1.11 18.70
C GLU A 290 9.08 -0.19 19.38
N SER A 291 8.61 -0.55 20.57
CA SER A 291 7.66 0.27 21.33
C SER A 291 8.30 1.58 21.82
N LEU A 292 9.51 1.51 22.38
CA LEU A 292 10.29 2.68 22.79
C LEU A 292 10.64 3.57 21.59
N GLY A 293 10.98 2.95 20.47
CA GLY A 293 11.30 3.70 19.26
C GLY A 293 10.11 4.46 18.69
N LYS A 294 8.93 3.85 18.66
CA LYS A 294 7.69 4.53 18.24
C LYS A 294 7.25 5.63 19.21
N MET A 295 7.65 5.55 20.48
CA MET A 295 7.45 6.61 21.47
C MET A 295 8.47 7.77 21.35
N GLY A 296 9.44 7.67 20.43
CA GLY A 296 10.48 8.69 20.28
C GLY A 296 11.58 8.62 21.35
N ARG A 297 11.76 7.47 22.02
CA ARG A 297 12.81 7.23 23.03
C ARG A 297 13.88 6.26 22.52
N PRO A 298 14.63 6.59 21.44
CA PRO A 298 15.54 5.66 20.79
C PRO A 298 16.78 5.33 21.64
N PHE A 299 17.26 6.25 22.48
CA PHE A 299 18.43 6.03 23.33
C PHE A 299 18.19 4.93 24.37
N GLU A 300 17.04 4.95 25.05
CA GLU A 300 16.66 3.89 25.98
C GLU A 300 16.49 2.55 25.25
N ALA A 301 15.92 2.55 24.05
CA ALA A 301 15.82 1.35 23.23
C ALA A 301 17.22 0.76 22.93
N LEU A 302 18.20 1.63 22.65
CA LEU A 302 19.59 1.22 22.43
C LEU A 302 20.24 0.67 23.70
N GLU A 303 20.00 1.27 24.87
CA GLU A 303 20.49 0.74 26.15
C GLU A 303 19.97 -0.67 26.43
N PHE A 304 18.66 -0.89 26.27
CA PHE A 304 18.07 -2.23 26.43
C PHE A 304 18.59 -3.23 25.40
N PHE A 305 18.88 -2.79 24.17
CA PHE A 305 19.53 -3.64 23.18
C PHE A 305 20.96 -4.04 23.60
N ARG A 306 21.75 -3.11 24.15
CA ARG A 306 23.09 -3.43 24.67
C ARG A 306 23.05 -4.32 25.91
N ASP A 307 22.09 -4.11 26.81
CA ASP A 307 21.85 -4.98 27.96
C ASP A 307 21.50 -6.41 27.52
N MET A 308 20.63 -6.54 26.51
CA MET A 308 20.29 -7.84 25.91
C MET A 308 21.53 -8.56 25.38
N SER A 309 22.40 -7.86 24.63
CA SER A 309 23.64 -8.47 24.11
C SER A 309 24.59 -8.88 25.24
N LYS A 310 24.67 -8.10 26.34
CA LYS A 310 25.45 -8.48 27.54
C LYS A 310 24.91 -9.75 28.21
N LYS A 311 23.58 -9.93 28.21
CA LYS A 311 22.90 -11.13 28.74
C LYS A 311 23.06 -12.36 27.81
N GLY A 312 23.76 -12.24 26.69
CA GLY A 312 24.03 -13.35 25.76
C GLY A 312 22.84 -13.78 24.90
N ILE A 313 21.81 -12.94 24.78
CA ILE A 313 20.65 -13.21 23.91
C ILE A 313 21.05 -12.86 22.47
N LEU A 314 20.71 -13.74 21.52
CA LEU A 314 21.08 -13.57 20.12
C LEU A 314 20.36 -12.36 19.48
N ASP A 315 21.15 -11.50 18.85
CA ASP A 315 20.69 -10.41 18.00
C ASP A 315 19.94 -10.95 16.77
N ASN A 316 18.99 -10.19 16.24
CA ASN A 316 18.24 -10.52 15.03
C ASN A 316 18.15 -9.29 14.10
N HIS A 317 17.99 -9.52 12.80
CA HIS A 317 17.85 -8.46 11.79
C HIS A 317 16.75 -7.44 12.14
N SER A 318 15.67 -7.90 12.79
CA SER A 318 14.53 -7.06 13.20
C SER A 318 14.92 -6.01 14.25
N PHE A 319 15.93 -6.26 15.09
CA PHE A 319 16.40 -5.28 16.08
C PHE A 319 17.05 -4.07 15.41
N TYR A 320 18.03 -4.34 14.54
CA TYR A 320 18.70 -3.28 13.78
C TYR A 320 17.70 -2.51 12.92
N SER A 321 16.75 -3.19 12.27
CA SER A 321 15.69 -2.52 11.51
C SER A 321 14.85 -1.56 12.37
N SER A 322 14.39 -2.01 13.54
CA SER A 322 13.62 -1.17 14.46
C SER A 322 14.44 0.00 15.03
N LEU A 323 15.67 -0.25 15.48
CA LEU A 323 16.53 0.77 16.08
C LEU A 323 16.98 1.82 15.06
N ILE A 324 17.52 1.39 13.93
CA ILE A 324 17.97 2.30 12.86
C ILE A 324 16.81 3.16 12.39
N SER A 325 15.64 2.56 12.16
CA SER A 325 14.45 3.33 11.82
C SER A 325 14.04 4.31 12.91
N SER A 326 14.18 3.94 14.19
CA SER A 326 13.79 4.81 15.30
C SER A 326 14.73 6.02 15.42
N PHE A 327 16.04 5.84 15.31
CA PHE A 327 17.00 6.94 15.34
C PHE A 327 16.84 7.85 14.12
N ALA A 328 16.61 7.27 12.93
CA ALA A 328 16.28 8.06 11.74
C ALA A 328 14.98 8.87 11.91
N SER A 329 13.95 8.29 12.54
CA SER A 329 12.72 9.02 12.87
C SER A 329 12.95 10.15 13.87
N ALA A 330 13.82 9.95 14.87
CA ALA A 330 14.20 10.97 15.85
C ALA A 330 15.12 12.08 15.29
N GLY A 331 15.67 11.91 14.08
CA GLY A 331 16.62 12.86 13.47
C GLY A 331 18.08 12.66 13.91
N GLU A 332 18.37 11.59 14.65
CA GLU A 332 19.70 11.26 15.17
C GLU A 332 20.51 10.46 14.13
N VAL A 333 20.88 11.15 13.05
CA VAL A 333 21.51 10.56 11.85
C VAL A 333 22.80 9.82 12.15
N LYS A 334 23.71 10.45 12.91
CA LYS A 334 25.04 9.89 13.20
C LYS A 334 24.96 8.53 13.91
N VAL A 335 24.00 8.40 14.84
CA VAL A 335 23.77 7.14 15.56
C VAL A 335 23.14 6.11 14.64
N ALA A 336 22.18 6.52 13.79
CA ALA A 336 21.58 5.63 12.80
C ALA A 336 22.61 5.07 11.80
N GLU A 337 23.57 5.89 11.38
CA GLU A 337 24.69 5.48 10.50
C GLU A 337 25.63 4.49 11.19
N HIS A 338 26.04 4.77 12.44
CA HIS A 338 26.86 3.84 13.20
C HIS A 338 26.16 2.49 13.38
N LEU A 339 24.86 2.49 13.68
CA LEU A 339 24.07 1.26 13.78
C LEU A 339 23.92 0.54 12.44
N LEU A 340 23.84 1.28 11.33
CA LEU A 340 23.80 0.72 9.98
C LEU A 340 25.13 0.02 9.64
N GLN A 341 26.26 0.64 9.95
CA GLN A 341 27.61 0.05 9.78
C GLN A 341 27.82 -1.17 10.68
N GLU A 342 27.38 -1.11 11.93
CA GLU A 342 27.42 -2.25 12.85
C GLU A 342 26.59 -3.43 12.30
N ALA A 343 25.38 -3.16 11.80
CA ALA A 343 24.51 -4.17 11.18
C ALA A 343 25.10 -4.74 9.88
N GLU A 344 25.80 -3.91 9.09
CA GLU A 344 26.53 -4.33 7.89
C GLU A 344 27.65 -5.31 8.26
N SER A 345 28.48 -4.97 9.26
CA SER A 345 29.59 -5.83 9.72
C SER A 345 29.13 -7.20 10.21
N LYS A 346 27.98 -7.25 10.89
CA LYS A 346 27.34 -8.48 11.39
C LYS A 346 26.50 -9.21 10.33
N LYS A 347 26.43 -8.72 9.09
CA LYS A 347 25.60 -9.26 7.99
C LYS A 347 24.12 -9.41 8.37
N MET A 348 23.61 -8.48 9.18
CA MET A 348 22.21 -8.46 9.67
C MET A 348 21.28 -7.60 8.81
N LEU A 349 21.81 -6.91 7.80
CA LEU A 349 21.03 -6.13 6.84
C LEU A 349 20.43 -7.05 5.77
N ARG A 350 19.19 -7.51 5.99
CA ARG A 350 18.48 -8.39 5.04
C ARG A 350 17.13 -7.86 4.57
N ASP A 351 16.62 -6.81 5.20
CA ASP A 351 15.26 -6.31 4.99
C ASP A 351 15.26 -5.10 4.03
N PRO A 352 14.75 -5.23 2.78
CA PRO A 352 14.61 -4.10 1.87
C PRO A 352 13.67 -3.00 2.39
N ALA A 353 12.72 -3.34 3.27
CA ALA A 353 11.77 -2.37 3.81
C ALA A 353 12.46 -1.36 4.74
N LEU A 354 13.50 -1.77 5.46
CA LEU A 354 14.36 -0.88 6.26
C LEU A 354 14.95 0.24 5.39
N PHE A 355 15.57 -0.13 4.28
CA PHE A 355 16.23 0.82 3.39
C PHE A 355 15.24 1.80 2.77
N LEU A 356 14.06 1.33 2.33
CA LEU A 356 13.01 2.22 1.84
C LEU A 356 12.57 3.22 2.93
N LYS A 357 12.39 2.75 4.17
CA LYS A 357 11.97 3.62 5.28
C LYS A 357 13.03 4.67 5.62
N LEU A 358 14.31 4.28 5.63
CA LEU A 358 15.44 5.20 5.81
C LEU A 358 15.51 6.24 4.71
N VAL A 359 15.46 5.80 3.44
CA VAL A 359 15.47 6.68 2.28
C VAL A 359 14.33 7.68 2.35
N LEU A 360 13.10 7.23 2.61
CA LEU A 360 11.95 8.13 2.75
C LEU A 360 12.17 9.16 3.84
N ARG A 361 12.70 8.73 5.00
CA ARG A 361 12.97 9.63 6.13
C ARG A 361 14.04 10.66 5.82
N TYR A 362 15.17 10.25 5.24
CA TYR A 362 16.26 11.18 4.89
C TYR A 362 15.86 12.12 3.75
N VAL A 363 15.04 11.67 2.80
CA VAL A 363 14.48 12.51 1.75
C VAL A 363 13.50 13.55 2.32
N GLU A 364 12.70 13.20 3.33
CA GLU A 364 11.80 14.14 4.02
C GLU A 364 12.56 15.25 4.74
N GLU A 365 13.67 14.92 5.40
CA GLU A 365 14.58 15.87 6.05
C GLU A 365 15.51 16.56 5.03
N GLY A 366 15.53 16.09 3.79
CA GLY A 366 16.34 16.62 2.70
C GLY A 366 17.83 16.26 2.80
N MET A 367 18.22 15.24 3.54
CA MET A 367 19.62 14.84 3.79
C MET A 367 20.16 13.99 2.64
N LEU A 368 20.88 14.63 1.70
CA LEU A 368 21.27 14.04 0.41
C LEU A 368 22.40 13.03 0.51
N GLU A 369 23.48 13.38 1.21
CA GLU A 369 24.66 12.51 1.29
C GLU A 369 24.31 11.21 2.00
N GLU A 370 23.55 11.32 3.08
CA GLU A 370 23.04 10.23 3.89
C GLU A 370 22.12 9.30 3.08
N THR A 371 21.28 9.87 2.20
CA THR A 371 20.44 9.06 1.30
C THR A 371 21.28 8.29 0.29
N LEU A 372 22.34 8.90 -0.25
CA LEU A 372 23.27 8.25 -1.18
C LEU A 372 24.15 7.21 -0.48
N ASP A 373 24.47 7.40 0.79
CA ASP A 373 25.20 6.43 1.62
C ASP A 373 24.35 5.20 1.90
N VAL A 374 23.06 5.38 2.19
CA VAL A 374 22.10 4.26 2.32
C VAL A 374 22.05 3.46 1.02
N VAL A 375 22.02 4.12 -0.14
CA VAL A 375 22.09 3.45 -1.45
C VAL A 375 23.42 2.70 -1.63
N ALA A 376 24.55 3.28 -1.23
CA ALA A 376 25.85 2.61 -1.31
C ALA A 376 25.91 1.36 -0.41
N VAL A 377 25.32 1.42 0.79
CA VAL A 377 25.19 0.25 1.69
C VAL A 377 24.33 -0.83 1.01
N MET A 378 23.21 -0.48 0.38
CA MET A 378 22.38 -1.45 -0.35
C MET A 378 23.17 -2.19 -1.43
N GLU A 379 24.00 -1.47 -2.20
CA GLU A 379 24.85 -2.04 -3.25
C GLU A 379 25.90 -3.00 -2.68
N ARG A 380 26.58 -2.62 -1.58
CA ARG A 380 27.58 -3.48 -0.90
C ARG A 380 26.97 -4.76 -0.33
N VAL A 381 25.78 -4.65 0.25
CA VAL A 381 25.01 -5.79 0.79
C VAL A 381 24.33 -6.60 -0.33
N LYS A 382 24.47 -6.18 -1.59
CA LYS A 382 23.88 -6.81 -2.79
C LYS A 382 22.34 -6.86 -2.75
N ILE A 383 21.72 -5.86 -2.13
CA ILE A 383 20.28 -5.66 -2.16
C ILE A 383 19.95 -4.75 -3.34
N ARG A 384 19.11 -5.24 -4.27
CA ARG A 384 18.70 -4.47 -5.44
C ARG A 384 17.94 -3.21 -5.01
N VAL A 385 18.42 -2.05 -5.43
CA VAL A 385 17.66 -0.79 -5.34
C VAL A 385 16.48 -0.90 -6.29
N SER A 386 15.27 -0.87 -5.74
CA SER A 386 14.05 -0.95 -6.54
C SER A 386 13.75 0.38 -7.24
N ASP A 387 13.03 0.31 -8.37
CA ASP A 387 12.53 1.48 -9.09
C ASP A 387 11.72 2.42 -8.17
N CYS A 388 11.02 1.85 -7.17
CA CYS A 388 10.29 2.61 -6.15
C CYS A 388 11.21 3.46 -5.26
N ILE A 389 12.33 2.91 -4.80
CA ILE A 389 13.33 3.64 -3.99
C ILE A 389 13.96 4.75 -4.84
N PHE A 390 14.37 4.43 -6.07
CA PHE A 390 14.90 5.42 -7.01
C PHE A 390 13.90 6.57 -7.21
N CYS A 391 12.65 6.23 -7.52
CA CYS A 391 11.57 7.19 -7.75
C CYS A 391 11.29 8.05 -6.51
N ALA A 392 11.31 7.45 -5.31
CA ALA A 392 11.11 8.15 -4.05
C ALA A 392 12.20 9.20 -3.79
N ILE A 393 13.46 8.84 -4.03
CA ILE A 393 14.62 9.74 -3.90
C ILE A 393 14.42 10.95 -4.82
N VAL A 394 14.31 10.72 -6.14
CA VAL A 394 14.26 11.82 -7.13
C VAL A 394 13.06 12.74 -6.91
N ASN A 395 11.86 12.17 -6.72
CA ASN A 395 10.66 12.98 -6.55
C ASN A 395 10.61 13.69 -5.20
N GLY A 396 11.12 13.07 -4.14
CA GLY A 396 11.16 13.70 -2.82
C GLY A 396 12.13 14.87 -2.77
N TYR A 397 13.34 14.73 -3.34
CA TYR A 397 14.25 15.88 -3.50
C TYR A 397 13.67 16.96 -4.39
N SER A 398 12.93 16.62 -5.45
CA SER A 398 12.29 17.65 -6.27
C SER A 398 11.26 18.48 -5.50
N LYS A 399 10.58 17.89 -4.50
CA LYS A 399 9.62 18.60 -3.66
C LYS A 399 10.31 19.43 -2.58
N LYS A 400 11.39 18.91 -1.98
CA LYS A 400 12.06 19.53 -0.82
C LYS A 400 13.12 20.55 -1.20
N ARG A 401 13.97 20.24 -2.18
CA ARG A 401 15.12 21.05 -2.61
C ARG A 401 14.98 21.61 -4.04
N GLY A 402 13.87 21.33 -4.71
CA GLY A 402 13.59 21.80 -6.06
C GLY A 402 14.22 20.96 -7.17
N ALA A 403 13.96 21.35 -8.43
CA ALA A 403 14.30 20.53 -9.59
C ALA A 403 15.81 20.36 -9.83
N ARG A 404 16.66 21.32 -9.44
CA ARG A 404 18.12 21.25 -9.64
C ARG A 404 18.75 20.14 -8.81
N ALA A 405 18.43 20.09 -7.51
CA ALA A 405 18.91 19.04 -6.62
C ALA A 405 18.46 17.66 -7.14
N ALA A 406 17.18 17.51 -7.48
CA ALA A 406 16.64 16.25 -8.01
C ALA A 406 17.36 15.75 -9.28
N THR A 407 17.76 16.66 -10.18
CA THR A 407 18.53 16.28 -11.37
C THR A 407 19.97 15.85 -11.05
N GLN A 408 20.61 16.44 -10.02
CA GLN A 408 21.92 15.99 -9.56
C GLN A 408 21.83 14.58 -8.99
N VAL A 409 20.85 14.34 -8.11
CA VAL A 409 20.66 13.00 -7.52
C VAL A 409 20.35 11.96 -8.60
N TYR A 410 19.55 12.32 -9.61
CA TYR A 410 19.30 11.45 -10.75
C TYR A 410 20.60 11.08 -11.49
N GLU A 411 21.46 12.07 -11.77
CA GLU A 411 22.73 11.86 -12.44
C GLU A 411 23.66 10.96 -11.59
N ASP A 412 23.74 11.18 -10.28
CA ASP A 412 24.55 10.36 -9.36
C ASP A 412 24.07 8.90 -9.29
N LEU A 413 22.75 8.68 -9.20
CA LEU A 413 22.17 7.33 -9.18
C LEU A 413 22.42 6.60 -10.51
N VAL A 414 22.31 7.29 -11.65
CA VAL A 414 22.60 6.70 -12.97
C VAL A 414 24.09 6.39 -13.12
N LEU A 415 24.98 7.24 -12.61
CA LEU A 415 26.44 7.01 -12.63
C LEU A 415 26.84 5.75 -11.85
N ARG A 416 26.08 5.40 -10.80
CA ARG A 416 26.24 4.14 -10.04
C ARG A 416 25.69 2.90 -10.76
N GLY A 417 25.13 3.07 -11.96
CA GLY A 417 24.57 1.98 -12.76
C GLY A 417 23.15 1.59 -12.37
N LEU A 418 22.46 2.38 -11.54
CA LEU A 418 21.08 2.13 -11.17
C LEU A 418 20.14 2.52 -12.33
N GLU A 419 19.17 1.67 -12.58
CA GLU A 419 18.23 1.88 -13.69
C GLU A 419 16.95 2.57 -13.22
N PRO A 420 16.59 3.73 -13.80
CA PRO A 420 15.31 4.38 -13.49
C PRO A 420 14.14 3.67 -14.18
N GLY A 421 13.00 3.63 -13.48
CA GLY A 421 11.72 3.16 -14.03
C GLY A 421 10.95 4.24 -14.82
N GLN A 422 9.82 3.85 -15.42
CA GLN A 422 8.97 4.72 -16.24
C GLN A 422 8.59 6.05 -15.56
N VAL A 423 8.18 5.99 -14.29
CA VAL A 423 7.76 7.17 -13.52
C VAL A 423 8.92 8.12 -13.30
N THR A 424 10.10 7.60 -12.96
CA THR A 424 11.31 8.39 -12.78
C THR A 424 11.71 9.10 -14.06
N TYR A 425 11.71 8.40 -15.20
CA TYR A 425 11.99 9.02 -16.50
C TYR A 425 11.03 10.19 -16.80
N ALA A 426 9.72 9.98 -16.63
CA ALA A 426 8.73 11.04 -16.85
C ALA A 426 8.94 12.25 -15.92
N SER A 427 9.23 12.00 -14.65
CA SER A 427 9.55 13.01 -13.65
C SER A 427 10.80 13.82 -14.02
N VAL A 428 11.89 13.16 -14.38
CA VAL A 428 13.17 13.80 -14.72
C VAL A 428 13.08 14.59 -16.03
N VAL A 429 12.38 14.07 -17.05
CA VAL A 429 12.08 14.82 -18.28
C VAL A 429 11.35 16.13 -17.95
N SER A 430 10.31 16.06 -17.11
CA SER A 430 9.58 17.26 -16.66
C SER A 430 10.48 18.22 -15.86
N MET A 431 11.37 17.70 -15.01
CA MET A 431 12.35 18.51 -14.27
C MET A 431 13.32 19.25 -15.21
N TYR A 432 13.95 18.57 -16.17
CA TYR A 432 14.84 19.23 -17.13
C TYR A 432 14.12 20.27 -17.98
N ILE A 433 12.88 20.01 -18.40
CA ILE A 433 12.04 20.99 -19.14
C ILE A 433 11.78 22.23 -18.30
N ARG A 434 11.45 22.08 -17.00
CA ARG A 434 11.25 23.21 -16.08
C ARG A 434 12.52 24.02 -15.86
N LEU A 435 13.69 23.38 -15.90
CA LEU A 435 14.99 24.03 -15.81
C LEU A 435 15.48 24.65 -17.14
N GLY A 436 14.74 24.49 -18.24
CA GLY A 436 15.16 24.93 -19.57
C GLY A 436 16.28 24.10 -20.20
N LEU A 437 16.63 22.96 -19.60
CA LEU A 437 17.69 22.07 -20.06
C LEU A 437 17.16 21.07 -21.12
N TYR A 438 16.62 21.61 -22.22
CA TYR A 438 15.96 20.80 -23.26
C TYR A 438 16.81 19.69 -23.87
N PRO A 439 18.12 19.88 -24.16
CA PRO A 439 18.95 18.79 -24.70
C PRO A 439 19.08 17.59 -23.75
N LYS A 440 19.16 17.83 -22.44
CA LYS A 440 19.16 16.76 -21.43
C LYS A 440 17.80 16.05 -21.41
N ALA A 441 16.69 16.80 -21.49
CA ALA A 441 15.35 16.23 -21.58
C ALA A 441 15.18 15.32 -22.82
N GLU A 442 15.64 15.75 -24.00
CA GLU A 442 15.60 14.97 -25.24
C GLU A 442 16.44 13.67 -25.14
N LYS A 443 17.62 13.74 -24.52
CA LYS A 443 18.48 12.57 -24.27
C LYS A 443 17.79 11.56 -23.37
N VAL A 444 17.27 12.00 -22.22
CA VAL A 444 16.59 11.14 -21.23
C VAL A 444 15.29 10.57 -21.81
N PHE A 445 14.54 11.36 -22.57
CA PHE A 445 13.34 10.88 -23.25
C PHE A 445 13.67 9.81 -24.31
N SER A 446 14.72 10.00 -25.09
CA SER A 446 15.17 9.00 -26.07
C SER A 446 15.62 7.71 -25.41
N GLU A 447 16.32 7.81 -24.27
CA GLU A 447 16.71 6.66 -23.46
C GLU A 447 15.48 5.91 -22.92
N MET A 448 14.50 6.63 -22.38
CA MET A 448 13.22 6.06 -21.91
C MET A 448 12.54 5.24 -23.03
N LEU A 449 12.49 5.77 -24.25
CA LEU A 449 11.93 5.06 -25.40
C LEU A 449 12.74 3.81 -25.78
N ARG A 450 14.07 3.85 -25.67
CA ARG A 450 14.95 2.71 -25.96
C ARG A 450 14.78 1.59 -24.92
N LYS A 451 14.50 1.93 -23.66
CA LYS A 451 14.22 0.97 -22.58
C LYS A 451 12.79 0.40 -22.61
N GLY A 452 11.98 0.72 -23.63
CA GLY A 452 10.64 0.15 -23.80
C GLY A 452 9.53 0.88 -23.05
N PHE A 453 9.79 2.06 -22.47
CA PHE A 453 8.79 2.86 -21.76
C PHE A 453 8.01 3.80 -22.70
N ASP A 454 7.60 3.30 -23.86
CA ASP A 454 7.06 4.10 -24.96
C ASP A 454 5.55 4.36 -24.92
N LYS A 455 4.87 3.87 -23.87
CA LYS A 455 3.45 4.14 -23.57
C LYS A 455 3.24 5.22 -22.49
N CYS A 456 4.27 6.00 -22.16
CA CYS A 456 4.18 7.03 -21.12
C CYS A 456 3.56 8.35 -21.65
N VAL A 457 2.23 8.51 -21.56
CA VAL A 457 1.51 9.73 -22.03
C VAL A 457 2.09 11.02 -21.43
N VAL A 458 2.44 11.01 -20.14
CA VAL A 458 2.96 12.19 -19.41
C VAL A 458 4.30 12.66 -19.98
N ALA A 459 5.19 11.73 -20.33
CA ALA A 459 6.49 12.09 -20.89
C ALA A 459 6.36 12.64 -22.31
N TYR A 460 5.50 12.04 -23.15
CA TYR A 460 5.19 12.56 -24.49
C TYR A 460 4.57 13.95 -24.43
N SER A 461 3.53 14.14 -23.62
CA SER A 461 2.85 15.44 -23.50
C SER A 461 3.80 16.54 -23.00
N SER A 462 4.68 16.20 -22.05
CA SER A 462 5.71 17.12 -21.55
C SER A 462 6.69 17.53 -22.65
N MET A 463 7.19 16.57 -23.45
CA MET A 463 8.10 16.86 -24.56
C MET A 463 7.43 17.65 -25.69
N VAL A 464 6.16 17.38 -26.01
CA VAL A 464 5.39 18.16 -26.99
C VAL A 464 5.26 19.62 -26.53
N ALA A 465 4.93 19.84 -25.25
CA ALA A 465 4.88 21.18 -24.68
C ALA A 465 6.26 21.88 -24.70
N ALA A 466 7.34 21.13 -24.42
CA ALA A 466 8.71 21.66 -24.50
C ALA A 466 9.10 22.10 -25.91
N TYR A 467 8.79 21.29 -26.93
CA TYR A 467 8.96 21.68 -28.34
C TYR A 467 8.14 22.92 -28.71
N GLY A 468 6.96 23.08 -28.14
CA GLY A 468 6.16 24.31 -28.25
C GLY A 468 6.87 25.54 -27.71
N LYS A 469 7.46 25.43 -26.52
CA LYS A 469 8.24 26.53 -25.91
C LYS A 469 9.50 26.88 -26.71
N MET A 470 10.12 25.88 -27.35
CA MET A 470 11.28 26.09 -28.23
C MET A 470 10.92 26.58 -29.64
N GLY A 471 9.63 26.70 -29.99
CA GLY A 471 9.19 27.03 -31.35
C GLY A 471 9.40 25.92 -32.38
N ARG A 472 9.77 24.70 -31.95
CA ARG A 472 10.05 23.54 -32.81
C ARG A 472 8.77 22.79 -33.19
N THR A 473 7.86 23.47 -33.89
CA THR A 473 6.52 22.93 -34.26
C THR A 473 6.57 21.64 -35.05
N ARG A 474 7.49 21.53 -36.02
CA ARG A 474 7.66 20.32 -36.85
C ARG A 474 8.04 19.09 -36.00
N GLU A 475 8.93 19.26 -35.03
CA GLU A 475 9.37 18.16 -34.17
C GLU A 475 8.28 17.71 -33.20
N ALA A 476 7.48 18.65 -32.67
CA ALA A 476 6.29 18.30 -31.88
C ALA A 476 5.27 17.47 -32.68
N MET A 477 4.98 17.86 -33.91
CA MET A 477 4.05 17.13 -34.78
C MET A 477 4.55 15.72 -35.10
N LYS A 478 5.84 15.58 -35.41
CA LYS A 478 6.48 14.26 -35.59
C LYS A 478 6.39 13.42 -34.32
N LEU A 479 6.62 14.01 -33.16
CA LEU A 479 6.55 13.32 -31.88
C LEU A 479 5.13 12.80 -31.59
N VAL A 480 4.09 13.59 -31.89
CA VAL A 480 2.69 13.17 -31.73
C VAL A 480 2.31 12.07 -32.74
N ALA A 481 2.82 12.13 -33.98
CA ALA A 481 2.63 11.04 -34.94
C ALA A 481 3.25 9.73 -34.43
N LYS A 482 4.48 9.79 -33.93
CA LYS A 482 5.17 8.64 -33.32
C LYS A 482 4.47 8.12 -32.06
N MET A 483 3.92 9.02 -31.24
CA MET A 483 3.11 8.67 -30.07
C MET A 483 1.90 7.81 -30.48
N LYS A 484 1.16 8.24 -31.50
CA LYS A 484 0.01 7.52 -32.06
C LYS A 484 0.39 6.18 -32.68
N GLU A 485 1.48 6.15 -33.46
CA GLU A 485 2.00 4.92 -34.09
C GLU A 485 2.32 3.83 -33.06
N ARG A 486 2.85 4.22 -31.90
CA ARG A 486 3.19 3.30 -30.80
C ARG A 486 2.01 2.93 -29.90
N GLY A 487 0.79 3.31 -30.27
CA GLY A 487 -0.42 3.05 -29.48
C GLY A 487 -0.51 3.84 -28.18
N CYS A 488 0.25 4.93 -28.05
CA CYS A 488 0.14 5.87 -26.93
C CYS A 488 -0.84 6.98 -27.35
N GLU A 489 -2.01 7.06 -26.69
CA GLU A 489 -3.05 7.99 -27.12
C GLU A 489 -2.77 9.42 -26.64
N PRO A 490 -2.75 10.43 -27.54
CA PRO A 490 -2.62 11.82 -27.14
C PRO A 490 -3.79 12.25 -26.26
N ASN A 491 -3.50 12.97 -25.18
CA ASN A 491 -4.52 13.53 -24.28
C ASN A 491 -4.82 15.00 -24.59
N VAL A 492 -5.78 15.58 -23.87
CA VAL A 492 -6.17 17.00 -23.97
C VAL A 492 -4.96 17.94 -23.88
N TRP A 493 -4.04 17.68 -22.96
CA TRP A 493 -2.82 18.49 -22.78
C TRP A 493 -1.94 18.50 -24.04
N THR A 494 -1.82 17.35 -24.70
CA THR A 494 -1.04 17.21 -25.94
C THR A 494 -1.66 18.05 -27.06
N TYR A 495 -2.98 17.98 -27.21
CA TYR A 495 -3.72 18.79 -28.17
C TYR A 495 -3.63 20.29 -27.86
N ASN A 496 -3.80 20.70 -26.60
CA ASN A 496 -3.66 22.09 -26.18
C ASN A 496 -2.26 22.64 -26.49
N SER A 497 -1.23 21.84 -26.27
CA SER A 497 0.16 22.21 -26.61
C SER A 497 0.35 22.42 -28.12
N LEU A 498 -0.25 21.54 -28.94
CA LEU A 498 -0.22 21.69 -30.40
C LEU A 498 -1.00 22.93 -30.88
N LEU A 499 -2.16 23.21 -30.28
CA LEU A 499 -2.97 24.39 -30.61
C LEU A 499 -2.23 25.68 -30.25
N ASP A 500 -1.62 25.77 -29.06
CA ASP A 500 -0.88 26.95 -28.61
C ASP A 500 0.33 27.24 -29.52
N MET A 501 1.13 26.21 -29.84
CA MET A 501 2.30 26.41 -30.72
C MET A 501 1.91 26.84 -32.14
N ASN A 502 0.84 26.27 -32.71
CA ASN A 502 0.39 26.64 -34.06
C ASN A 502 -0.29 28.01 -34.05
N GLY A 503 -0.95 28.40 -32.95
CA GLY A 503 -1.50 29.74 -32.76
C GLY A 503 -0.44 30.82 -32.61
N LYS A 504 0.68 30.52 -31.95
CA LYS A 504 1.86 31.41 -31.93
C LYS A 504 2.51 31.53 -33.29
N ALA A 505 2.50 30.48 -34.09
CA ALA A 505 3.01 30.47 -35.47
C ALA A 505 2.00 30.97 -36.53
N LEU A 506 0.80 31.42 -36.11
CA LEU A 506 -0.30 31.86 -36.99
C LEU A 506 -0.72 30.83 -38.07
N ASN A 507 -0.52 29.54 -37.80
CA ASN A 507 -0.88 28.46 -38.72
C ASN A 507 -2.33 27.99 -38.48
N LEU A 508 -3.29 28.81 -38.90
CA LEU A 508 -4.72 28.55 -38.70
C LEU A 508 -5.21 27.25 -39.35
N ARG A 509 -4.64 26.89 -40.52
CA ARG A 509 -4.96 25.63 -41.20
C ARG A 509 -4.63 24.41 -40.34
N SER A 510 -3.53 24.48 -39.60
CA SER A 510 -3.15 23.39 -38.68
C SER A 510 -4.02 23.38 -37.43
N ILE A 511 -4.38 24.55 -36.90
CA ILE A 511 -5.32 24.66 -35.77
C ILE A 511 -6.65 23.98 -36.10
N GLU A 512 -7.24 24.28 -37.25
CA GLU A 512 -8.52 23.69 -37.64
C GLU A 512 -8.42 22.16 -37.78
N LYS A 513 -7.32 21.65 -38.37
CA LYS A 513 -7.06 20.21 -38.48
C LYS A 513 -6.93 19.55 -37.10
N ILE A 514 -6.15 20.15 -36.21
CA ILE A 514 -5.91 19.64 -34.85
C ILE A 514 -7.23 19.63 -34.06
N TRP A 515 -8.03 20.70 -34.15
CA TRP A 515 -9.33 20.79 -33.49
C TRP A 515 -10.32 19.74 -33.98
N LYS A 516 -10.45 19.55 -35.30
CA LYS A 516 -11.28 18.50 -35.91
C LYS A 516 -10.80 17.11 -35.50
N GLU A 517 -9.49 16.87 -35.46
CA GLU A 517 -8.94 15.59 -35.02
C GLU A 517 -9.27 15.31 -33.54
N MET A 518 -9.10 16.30 -32.66
CA MET A 518 -9.41 16.18 -31.23
C MET A 518 -10.86 15.76 -31.01
N LYS A 519 -11.80 16.42 -31.69
CA LYS A 519 -13.24 16.06 -31.66
C LYS A 519 -13.51 14.67 -32.24
N ARG A 520 -12.93 14.33 -33.39
CA ARG A 520 -13.09 13.02 -34.04
C ARG A 520 -12.63 11.86 -33.16
N ARG A 521 -11.55 12.08 -32.39
CA ARG A 521 -11.03 11.10 -31.42
C ARG A 521 -11.79 11.08 -30.09
N LYS A 522 -12.90 11.84 -29.97
CA LYS A 522 -13.73 11.96 -28.77
C LYS A 522 -12.94 12.44 -27.53
N ILE A 523 -11.89 13.23 -27.76
CA ILE A 523 -11.16 13.90 -26.68
C ILE A 523 -11.89 15.21 -26.44
N LEU A 524 -12.55 15.33 -25.30
CA LEU A 524 -13.36 16.50 -24.96
C LEU A 524 -12.46 17.75 -24.80
N PRO A 525 -12.68 18.81 -25.61
CA PRO A 525 -11.99 20.08 -25.42
C PRO A 525 -12.30 20.66 -24.04
N ASP A 526 -11.27 21.08 -23.32
CA ASP A 526 -11.43 21.74 -22.02
C ASP A 526 -11.42 23.26 -22.17
N ARG A 527 -11.57 23.97 -21.05
CA ARG A 527 -11.50 25.43 -21.01
C ARG A 527 -10.22 25.96 -21.68
N VAL A 528 -9.07 25.32 -21.42
CA VAL A 528 -7.78 25.72 -21.98
C VAL A 528 -7.77 25.52 -23.50
N SER A 529 -8.39 24.44 -24.01
CA SER A 529 -8.54 24.21 -25.46
C SER A 529 -9.26 25.38 -26.13
N TYR A 530 -10.43 25.78 -25.62
CA TYR A 530 -11.21 26.89 -26.18
C TYR A 530 -10.47 28.22 -26.08
N THR A 531 -9.92 28.56 -24.91
CA THR A 531 -9.12 29.78 -24.74
C THR A 531 -7.94 29.83 -25.71
N THR A 532 -7.27 28.71 -25.94
CA THR A 532 -6.13 28.62 -26.85
C THR A 532 -6.53 28.85 -28.31
N VAL A 533 -7.63 28.25 -28.76
CA VAL A 533 -8.15 28.45 -30.13
C VAL A 533 -8.64 29.87 -30.35
N ILE A 534 -9.42 30.41 -29.41
CA ILE A 534 -9.91 31.80 -29.47
C ILE A 534 -8.72 32.76 -29.50
N SER A 535 -7.70 32.54 -28.66
CA SER A 535 -6.47 33.35 -28.68
C SER A 535 -5.74 33.29 -30.02
N ALA A 536 -5.69 32.12 -30.67
CA ALA A 536 -5.05 31.96 -31.95
C ALA A 536 -5.77 32.72 -33.09
N TYR A 537 -7.10 32.61 -33.17
CA TYR A 537 -7.89 33.36 -34.15
C TYR A 537 -7.87 34.87 -33.86
N HIS A 538 -7.86 35.27 -32.58
CA HIS A 538 -7.73 36.68 -32.20
C HIS A 538 -6.41 37.28 -32.69
N ARG A 539 -5.29 36.54 -32.56
CA ARG A 539 -3.98 36.96 -33.07
C ARG A 539 -3.93 37.09 -34.59
N ALA A 540 -4.75 36.32 -35.30
CA ALA A 540 -4.89 36.40 -36.75
C ALA A 540 -5.93 37.42 -37.22
N ASN A 541 -6.58 38.15 -36.30
CA ASN A 541 -7.70 39.07 -36.56
C ASN A 541 -8.95 38.42 -37.20
N GLU A 542 -9.13 37.11 -37.02
CA GLU A 542 -10.32 36.37 -37.47
C GLU A 542 -11.39 36.40 -36.36
N PHE A 543 -12.02 37.57 -36.20
CA PHE A 543 -12.88 37.86 -35.04
C PHE A 543 -14.21 37.07 -35.05
N GLU A 544 -14.78 36.80 -36.22
CA GLU A 544 -15.98 35.99 -36.39
C GLU A 544 -15.78 34.57 -35.86
N MET A 545 -14.61 33.99 -36.11
CA MET A 545 -14.26 32.66 -35.61
C MET A 545 -14.08 32.67 -34.09
N CYS A 546 -13.53 33.74 -33.51
CA CYS A 546 -13.46 33.91 -32.05
C CYS A 546 -14.85 33.85 -31.42
N ILE A 547 -15.80 34.60 -31.98
CA ILE A 547 -17.20 34.65 -31.53
C ILE A 547 -17.86 33.27 -31.65
N LYS A 548 -17.64 32.57 -32.78
CA LYS A 548 -18.18 31.23 -33.00
C LYS A 548 -17.73 30.24 -31.91
N TYR A 549 -16.43 30.16 -31.64
CA TYR A 549 -15.91 29.25 -30.61
C TYR A 549 -16.32 29.66 -29.19
N PHE A 550 -16.45 30.96 -28.93
CA PHE A 550 -16.93 31.48 -27.65
C PHE A 550 -18.40 31.10 -27.39
N LYS A 551 -19.27 31.24 -28.39
CA LYS A 551 -20.67 30.80 -28.30
C LYS A 551 -20.78 29.28 -28.12
N GLU A 552 -19.97 28.51 -28.85
CA GLU A 552 -19.88 27.06 -28.65
C GLU A 552 -19.50 26.71 -27.20
N PHE A 553 -18.50 27.40 -26.63
CA PHE A 553 -18.08 27.19 -25.23
C PHE A 553 -19.18 27.53 -24.22
N LYS A 554 -19.88 28.66 -24.39
CA LYS A 554 -21.05 29.04 -23.57
C LYS A 554 -22.15 27.97 -23.64
N LEU A 555 -22.48 27.48 -24.83
CA LEU A 555 -23.51 26.44 -25.03
C LEU A 555 -23.14 25.11 -24.35
N THR A 556 -21.86 24.77 -24.27
CA THR A 556 -21.39 23.59 -23.52
C THR A 556 -21.44 23.75 -21.99
N GLY A 557 -21.88 24.91 -21.48
CA GLY A 557 -21.91 25.20 -20.04
C GLY A 557 -20.52 25.50 -19.44
N GLY A 558 -19.56 25.90 -20.28
CA GLY A 558 -18.20 26.19 -19.86
C GLY A 558 -18.09 27.51 -19.08
N LYS A 559 -17.40 27.50 -17.94
CA LYS A 559 -17.14 28.70 -17.14
C LYS A 559 -16.03 29.56 -17.75
N ILE A 560 -16.27 30.86 -17.90
CA ILE A 560 -15.34 31.78 -18.57
C ILE A 560 -14.16 32.07 -17.63
N ASP A 561 -12.92 31.93 -18.13
CA ASP A 561 -11.74 32.37 -17.37
C ASP A 561 -11.29 33.79 -17.74
N ARG A 562 -10.47 34.38 -16.87
CA ARG A 562 -9.91 35.73 -17.04
C ARG A 562 -9.24 35.93 -18.41
N ALA A 563 -8.51 34.93 -18.89
CA ALA A 563 -7.79 35.01 -20.16
C ALA A 563 -8.75 35.06 -21.36
N MET A 564 -9.75 34.18 -21.40
CA MET A 564 -10.76 34.16 -22.44
C MET A 564 -11.65 35.40 -22.40
N ALA A 565 -12.09 35.82 -21.21
CA ALA A 565 -12.85 37.05 -21.02
C ALA A 565 -12.10 38.28 -21.56
N GLY A 566 -10.81 38.40 -21.22
CA GLY A 566 -9.97 39.48 -21.73
C GLY A 566 -9.88 39.51 -23.26
N ILE A 567 -9.64 38.35 -23.88
CA ILE A 567 -9.60 38.25 -25.35
C ILE A 567 -10.95 38.63 -25.96
N MET A 568 -12.06 38.14 -25.41
CA MET A 568 -13.39 38.42 -25.94
C MET A 568 -13.82 39.88 -25.75
N VAL A 569 -13.46 40.52 -24.64
CA VAL A 569 -13.64 41.96 -24.47
C VAL A 569 -12.93 42.74 -25.58
N ALA A 570 -11.69 42.37 -25.91
CA ALA A 570 -10.96 42.99 -27.00
C ALA A 570 -11.61 42.73 -28.37
N VAL A 571 -12.11 41.52 -28.61
CA VAL A 571 -12.83 41.16 -29.85
C VAL A 571 -14.12 41.96 -30.01
N PHE A 572 -14.97 41.98 -28.98
CA PHE A 572 -16.25 42.72 -29.04
C PHE A 572 -16.05 44.23 -29.14
N SER A 573 -15.03 44.77 -28.47
CA SER A 573 -14.65 46.19 -28.59
C SER A 573 -14.28 46.55 -30.03
N LYS A 574 -13.44 45.73 -30.69
CA LYS A 574 -12.98 45.98 -32.07
C LYS A 574 -14.09 45.81 -33.12
N MET A 575 -15.00 44.86 -32.88
CA MET A 575 -16.13 44.58 -33.78
C MET A 575 -17.35 45.49 -33.52
N ASN A 576 -17.26 46.42 -32.57
CA ASN A 576 -18.35 47.27 -32.12
C ASN A 576 -19.63 46.50 -31.73
N ARG A 577 -19.48 45.31 -31.12
CA ARG A 577 -20.60 44.45 -30.69
C ARG A 577 -20.92 44.72 -29.23
N VAL A 578 -21.55 45.87 -29.01
CA VAL A 578 -21.71 46.46 -27.68
C VAL A 578 -22.63 45.62 -26.78
N ASP A 579 -23.69 45.04 -27.32
CA ASP A 579 -24.63 44.22 -26.55
C ASP A 579 -23.95 42.96 -25.97
N GLU A 580 -23.21 42.23 -26.81
CA GLU A 580 -22.46 41.03 -26.37
C GLU A 580 -21.30 41.39 -25.42
N LEU A 581 -20.73 42.59 -25.55
CA LEU A 581 -19.74 43.11 -24.60
C LEU A 581 -20.38 43.36 -23.22
N VAL A 582 -21.55 43.98 -23.17
CA VAL A 582 -22.27 44.24 -21.91
C VAL A 582 -22.70 42.94 -21.24
N GLU A 583 -23.23 41.99 -22.00
CA GLU A 583 -23.59 40.64 -21.51
C GLU A 583 -22.36 39.96 -20.90
N LEU A 584 -21.22 39.95 -21.60
CA LEU A 584 -19.98 39.38 -21.08
C LEU A 584 -19.53 40.05 -19.77
N LEU A 585 -19.59 41.38 -19.67
CA LEU A 585 -19.18 42.09 -18.45
C LEU A 585 -20.11 41.79 -17.27
N GLN A 586 -21.39 41.56 -17.51
CA GLN A 586 -22.35 41.13 -16.48
C GLN A 586 -22.06 39.69 -16.04
N ASP A 587 -21.81 38.77 -16.97
CA ASP A 587 -21.42 37.39 -16.68
C ASP A 587 -20.15 37.37 -15.81
N MET A 588 -19.15 38.18 -16.18
CA MET A 588 -17.90 38.31 -15.43
C MET A 588 -18.11 38.77 -13.98
N LYS A 589 -19.06 39.68 -13.75
CA LYS A 589 -19.43 40.17 -12.41
C LYS A 589 -20.09 39.06 -11.59
N MET A 590 -21.06 38.35 -12.17
CA MET A 590 -21.74 37.23 -11.52
C MET A 590 -20.76 36.12 -11.12
N GLU A 591 -19.76 35.86 -11.96
CA GLU A 591 -18.76 34.82 -11.71
C GLU A 591 -17.58 35.26 -10.83
N GLY A 592 -17.47 36.56 -10.51
CA GLY A 592 -16.37 37.13 -9.71
C GLY A 592 -15.02 37.17 -10.43
N THR A 593 -15.02 37.21 -11.77
CA THR A 593 -13.78 37.24 -12.57
C THR A 593 -13.23 38.66 -12.67
N LYS A 594 -11.93 38.85 -12.37
CA LYS A 594 -11.26 40.15 -12.51
C LYS A 594 -10.93 40.45 -13.97
N LEU A 595 -11.03 41.72 -14.35
CA LEU A 595 -10.66 42.21 -15.69
C LEU A 595 -9.24 42.80 -15.66
N ASP A 596 -8.42 42.52 -16.69
CA ASP A 596 -7.10 43.16 -16.80
C ASP A 596 -7.24 44.64 -17.15
N ALA A 597 -6.33 45.48 -16.64
CA ALA A 597 -6.31 46.92 -16.92
C ALA A 597 -6.36 47.27 -18.42
N ARG A 598 -5.69 46.47 -19.27
CA ARG A 598 -5.71 46.66 -20.73
C ARG A 598 -7.10 46.40 -21.32
N PHE A 599 -7.75 45.32 -20.92
CA PHE A 599 -9.08 44.95 -21.42
C PHE A 599 -10.16 45.85 -20.83
N TYR A 600 -10.00 46.30 -19.58
CA TYR A 600 -10.81 47.33 -18.96
C TYR A 600 -10.81 48.63 -19.78
N ARG A 601 -9.63 49.12 -20.17
CA ARG A 601 -9.53 50.32 -21.01
C ARG A 601 -10.18 50.11 -22.38
N SER A 602 -10.02 48.93 -22.98
CA SER A 602 -10.67 48.58 -24.25
C SER A 602 -12.19 48.60 -24.13
N ALA A 603 -12.75 47.98 -23.09
CA ALA A 603 -14.18 47.98 -22.82
C ALA A 603 -14.72 49.40 -22.58
N MET A 604 -14.02 50.20 -21.76
CA MET A 604 -14.40 51.59 -21.49
C MET A 604 -14.42 52.46 -22.76
N ASN A 605 -13.41 52.30 -23.64
CA ASN A 605 -13.39 53.01 -24.91
C ASN A 605 -14.56 52.58 -25.79
N ALA A 606 -14.80 51.28 -25.96
CA ALA A 606 -15.92 50.78 -26.76
C ALA A 606 -17.28 51.27 -26.25
N LEU A 607 -17.50 51.27 -24.93
CA LEU A 607 -18.73 51.78 -24.31
C LEU A 607 -18.91 53.29 -24.49
N ARG A 608 -17.82 54.07 -24.41
CA ARG A 608 -17.83 55.51 -24.66
C ARG A 608 -18.14 55.81 -26.13
N ASP A 609 -17.46 55.11 -27.04
CA ASP A 609 -17.60 55.31 -28.48
C ASP A 609 -19.01 54.92 -28.96
N ALA A 610 -19.66 53.98 -28.27
CA ALA A 610 -21.07 53.61 -28.47
C ALA A 610 -22.10 54.53 -27.76
N GLY A 611 -21.65 55.56 -27.02
CA GLY A 611 -22.54 56.48 -26.30
C GLY A 611 -23.20 55.90 -25.03
N LEU A 612 -22.80 54.71 -24.57
CA LEU A 612 -23.36 54.01 -23.41
C LEU A 612 -22.75 54.51 -22.09
N GLN A 613 -23.02 55.77 -21.73
CA GLN A 613 -22.43 56.41 -20.55
C GLN A 613 -22.85 55.75 -19.22
N VAL A 614 -24.06 55.20 -19.14
CA VAL A 614 -24.58 54.53 -17.93
C VAL A 614 -23.80 53.22 -17.67
N GLN A 615 -23.62 52.41 -18.70
CA GLN A 615 -22.84 51.17 -18.64
C GLN A 615 -21.35 51.47 -18.40
N GLY A 616 -20.83 52.57 -18.94
CA GLY A 616 -19.48 53.06 -18.65
C GLY A 616 -19.27 53.45 -17.18
N LYS A 617 -20.21 54.18 -16.57
CA LYS A 617 -20.21 54.47 -15.13
C LYS A 617 -20.33 53.20 -14.28
N TRP A 618 -21.23 52.30 -14.66
CA TRP A 618 -21.38 50.99 -14.00
C TRP A 618 -20.09 50.16 -14.03
N LEU A 619 -19.36 50.16 -15.15
CA LEU A 619 -18.08 49.47 -15.28
C LEU A 619 -17.00 50.10 -14.37
N GLN A 620 -16.99 51.43 -14.22
CA GLN A 620 -16.11 52.16 -13.29
C GLN A 620 -16.38 51.87 -11.82
N GLU A 621 -17.65 51.79 -11.43
CA GLU A 621 -18.06 51.52 -10.05
C GLU A 621 -17.84 50.04 -9.68
N THR A 622 -18.05 49.13 -10.62
CA THR A 622 -18.01 47.68 -10.40
C THR A 622 -16.60 47.10 -10.40
N PHE A 623 -15.74 47.54 -11.32
CA PHE A 623 -14.38 47.02 -11.46
C PHE A 623 -13.37 48.11 -11.08
N LYS A 624 -13.21 48.35 -9.77
CA LYS A 624 -12.17 49.28 -9.27
C LYS A 624 -10.79 48.67 -9.46
N TYR A 625 -9.84 49.48 -9.93
CA TYR A 625 -8.44 49.08 -10.13
C TYR A 625 -7.85 48.51 -8.83
N SER A 626 -7.23 47.32 -8.94
CA SER A 626 -6.27 46.77 -7.99
C SER A 626 -5.08 46.24 -8.75
#